data_AF-A0AAP5QCS4-F1
#
_entry.id   AF-A0AAP5QCS4-F1
#
_cell.length_a   1.000
_cell.length_b   1.000
_cell.length_c   1.000
_cell.angle_alpha   90.00
_cell.angle_beta   90.00
_cell.angle_gamma   90.00
#
_symmetry.space_group_name_H-M   'P 1'
#
loop_
_entity.id
_entity.type
_entity.pdbx_description
1 polymer ?
#
loop_
_entity_poly.entity_id
_entity_poly.type
_entity_poly.pdbx_seq_one_letter_code
_entity_poly.pdbx_strand_id
1 'polypeptide(L)'
;MSGSTSLYEGLLDAAYALDEQAGGRQPEHARLLAGAITLDTLFRRGALERDLQDAALGLERLATQGAWELDGVGRMRAAELAVRVRLLASSRFAGEAEDDA
;
A
#
# COMPACT_ATOMS: atom_id res chain seq x y z
N MET A 1 1.25 -20.91 10.27
CA MET A 1 1.07 -19.48 10.59
C MET A 1 2.03 -18.69 9.71
N SER A 2 1.59 -17.74 8.87
CA SER A 2 2.37 -16.54 8.49
C SER A 2 1.91 -15.80 7.23
N GLY A 3 1.09 -16.39 6.35
CA GLY A 3 0.71 -15.71 5.09
C GLY A 3 -0.10 -14.44 5.31
N SER A 4 -1.07 -14.50 6.21
CA SER A 4 -1.98 -13.42 6.59
C SER A 4 -1.29 -12.27 7.32
N THR A 5 -0.47 -12.58 8.32
CA THR A 5 0.32 -11.58 9.07
C THR A 5 1.28 -10.82 8.16
N SER A 6 1.99 -11.54 7.27
CA SER A 6 2.91 -10.92 6.31
C SER A 6 2.18 -10.01 5.31
N LEU A 7 0.95 -10.37 4.91
CA LEU A 7 0.16 -9.54 4.00
C LEU A 7 -0.40 -8.30 4.71
N TYR A 8 -0.80 -8.42 5.98
CA TYR A 8 -1.21 -7.28 6.80
C TYR A 8 -0.06 -6.27 6.99
N GLU A 9 1.13 -6.75 7.39
CA GLU A 9 2.32 -5.91 7.54
C GLU A 9 2.71 -5.20 6.24
N GLY A 10 2.70 -5.92 5.11
CA GLY A 10 2.99 -5.34 3.81
C GLY A 10 1.97 -4.26 3.39
N LEU A 11 0.69 -4.43 3.73
CA LEU A 11 -0.32 -3.38 3.49
C LEU A 11 -0.07 -2.15 4.37
N LEU A 12 0.36 -2.32 5.63
CA LEU A 12 0.75 -1.19 6.48
C LEU A 12 1.98 -0.46 5.95
N ASP A 13 2.95 -1.19 5.40
CA ASP A 13 4.12 -0.60 4.76
C ASP A 13 3.77 0.17 3.48
N ALA A 14 2.83 -0.33 2.68
CA ALA A 14 2.29 0.41 1.55
C ALA A 14 1.58 1.71 1.98
N ALA A 15 0.76 1.66 3.04
CA ALA A 15 0.10 2.84 3.57
C ALA A 15 1.11 3.87 4.10
N TYR A 16 2.13 3.42 4.82
CA TYR A 16 3.22 4.28 5.27
C TYR A 16 3.94 4.97 4.11
N ALA A 17 4.25 4.23 3.04
CA ALA A 17 4.92 4.82 1.88
C ALA A 17 4.09 5.94 1.24
N LEU A 18 2.78 5.76 1.16
CA LEU A 18 1.83 6.75 0.67
C LEU A 18 1.71 7.96 1.60
N ASP A 19 1.77 7.78 2.92
CA ASP A 19 1.79 8.90 3.89
C ASP A 19 3.05 9.75 3.76
N GLU A 20 4.21 9.12 3.57
CA GLU A 20 5.46 9.83 3.35
C GLU A 20 5.38 10.66 2.07
N GLN A 21 4.86 10.08 0.99
CA GLN A 21 4.58 10.82 -0.25
C GLN A 21 3.61 11.98 -0.04
N ALA A 22 2.51 11.77 0.70
CA ALA A 22 1.55 12.82 1.06
C ALA A 22 2.18 13.94 1.88
N GLY A 23 3.16 13.60 2.72
CA GLY A 23 3.97 14.54 3.50
C GLY A 23 5.09 15.21 2.71
N GLY A 24 5.27 14.88 1.43
CA GLY A 24 6.38 15.38 0.61
C GLY A 24 7.75 14.82 1.03
N ARG A 25 7.78 13.65 1.66
CA ARG A 25 8.98 12.96 2.13
C ARG A 25 9.27 11.72 1.30
N GLN A 26 10.50 11.24 1.36
CA GLN A 26 10.86 9.94 0.80
C GLN A 26 10.57 8.84 1.82
N PRO A 27 9.80 7.80 1.43
CA PRO A 27 9.62 6.64 2.29
C PRO A 27 10.89 5.82 2.41
N GLU A 28 11.01 5.13 3.53
CA GLU A 28 12.07 4.14 3.74
C GLU A 28 12.00 3.05 2.65
N HIS A 29 13.12 2.81 1.97
CA HIS A 29 13.17 1.94 0.80
C HIS A 29 12.72 0.50 1.08
N ALA A 30 13.07 -0.07 2.24
CA ALA A 30 12.66 -1.43 2.61
C ALA A 30 11.13 -1.55 2.72
N ARG A 31 10.49 -0.58 3.37
CA ARG A 31 9.04 -0.53 3.55
C ARG A 31 8.32 -0.22 2.24
N LEU A 32 8.89 0.67 1.42
CA LEU A 32 8.40 0.91 0.07
C LEU A 32 8.35 -0.38 -0.76
N LEU A 33 9.44 -1.14 -0.79
CA LEU A 33 9.51 -2.39 -1.54
C LEU A 33 8.52 -3.44 -1.02
N ALA A 34 8.48 -3.62 0.31
CA ALA A 34 7.53 -4.55 0.94
C ALA A 34 6.08 -4.21 0.54
N GLY A 35 5.69 -2.94 0.68
CA GLY A 35 4.36 -2.47 0.32
C GLY A 35 4.04 -2.61 -1.17
N ALA A 36 4.98 -2.26 -2.05
CA ALA A 36 4.82 -2.40 -3.49
C ALA A 36 4.60 -3.86 -3.89
N ILE A 37 5.40 -4.79 -3.36
CA ILE A 37 5.30 -6.23 -3.64
C ILE A 37 3.95 -6.78 -3.15
N THR A 38 3.50 -6.37 -1.96
CA THR A 38 2.23 -6.83 -1.41
C THR A 38 1.05 -6.36 -2.26
N LEU A 39 1.02 -5.08 -2.65
CA LEU A 39 -0.03 -4.56 -3.52
C LEU A 39 0.01 -5.18 -4.93
N ASP A 40 1.20 -5.35 -5.53
CA ASP A 40 1.34 -6.03 -6.84
C ASP A 40 0.85 -7.49 -6.78
N THR A 41 1.14 -8.20 -5.68
CA THR A 41 0.65 -9.56 -5.46
C THR A 41 -0.88 -9.60 -5.41
N LEU A 42 -1.52 -8.65 -4.72
CA LEU A 42 -2.98 -8.55 -4.66
C LEU A 42 -3.58 -8.11 -6.00
N PHE A 43 -2.91 -7.21 -6.72
CA PHE A 43 -3.29 -6.77 -8.06
C PHE A 43 -3.35 -7.95 -9.03
N ARG A 44 -2.29 -8.76 -9.09
CA ARG A 44 -2.21 -9.96 -9.95
C ARG A 44 -3.25 -11.02 -9.60
N ARG A 45 -3.74 -11.06 -8.36
CA ARG A 45 -4.82 -11.94 -7.91
C ARG A 45 -6.22 -11.42 -8.27
N GLY A 46 -6.33 -10.24 -8.89
CA GLY A 46 -7.60 -9.60 -9.20
C GLY A 46 -8.37 -9.13 -7.96
N ALA A 47 -7.68 -8.93 -6.84
CA ALA A 47 -8.29 -8.66 -5.54
C ALA A 47 -8.30 -7.15 -5.16
N LEU A 48 -8.01 -6.25 -6.11
CA LEU A 48 -7.90 -4.82 -5.87
C LEU A 48 -8.89 -4.00 -6.70
N GLU A 49 -9.58 -3.08 -6.03
CA GLU A 49 -10.33 -2.01 -6.66
C GLU A 49 -9.39 -0.97 -7.29
N ARG A 50 -9.89 -0.19 -8.26
CA ARG A 50 -9.11 0.77 -9.07
C ARG A 50 -8.14 1.63 -8.26
N ASP A 51 -8.59 2.25 -7.18
CA ASP A 51 -7.72 3.11 -6.36
C ASP A 51 -6.54 2.34 -5.76
N LEU A 52 -6.73 1.06 -5.41
CA LEU A 52 -5.64 0.22 -4.89
C LEU A 52 -4.70 -0.25 -6.00
N GLN A 53 -5.18 -0.33 -7.25
CA GLN A 53 -4.32 -0.56 -8.43
C GLN A 53 -3.46 0.68 -8.71
N ASP A 54 -4.03 1.88 -8.60
CA ASP A 54 -3.29 3.15 -8.72
C ASP A 54 -2.19 3.23 -7.64
N ALA A 55 -2.51 2.82 -6.40
CA ALA A 55 -1.52 2.73 -5.33
C ALA A 55 -0.39 1.75 -5.65
N ALA A 56 -0.71 0.55 -6.15
CA ALA A 56 0.27 -0.45 -6.54
C ALA A 56 1.26 0.10 -7.60
N LEU A 57 0.71 0.67 -8.67
CA LEU A 57 1.50 1.26 -9.77
C LEU A 57 2.33 2.47 -9.30
N GLY A 58 1.77 3.30 -8.42
CA GLY A 58 2.47 4.46 -7.86
C GLY A 58 3.69 4.05 -7.03
N LEU A 59 3.55 3.03 -6.17
CA LEU A 59 4.65 2.53 -5.36
C LEU A 59 5.69 1.76 -6.18
N GLU A 60 5.27 0.96 -7.17
CA GLU A 60 6.19 0.30 -8.11
C GLU A 60 7.06 1.32 -8.87
N ARG A 61 6.44 2.37 -9.40
CA ARG A 61 7.17 3.43 -10.10
C ARG A 61 8.15 4.15 -9.17
N LEU A 62 7.75 4.46 -7.94
CA LEU A 62 8.64 5.07 -6.96
C LEU A 62 9.84 4.15 -6.64
N ALA A 63 9.61 2.85 -6.51
CA ALA A 63 10.65 1.87 -6.22
C ALA A 63 11.64 1.67 -7.39
N THR A 64 11.17 1.80 -8.63
CA THR A 64 11.97 1.51 -9.83
C THR A 64 12.64 2.74 -10.44
N GLN A 65 11.98 3.91 -10.36
CA GLN A 65 12.42 5.15 -10.99
C GLN A 65 12.97 6.16 -9.98
N GLY A 66 12.84 5.88 -8.67
CA GLY A 66 13.26 6.78 -7.61
C GLY A 66 12.26 7.91 -7.35
N ALA A 67 12.63 8.82 -6.46
CA ALA A 67 11.73 9.85 -5.98
C ALA A 67 11.33 10.88 -7.05
N TRP A 68 10.06 11.21 -7.04
CA TRP A 68 9.45 12.31 -7.78
C TRP A 68 8.79 13.29 -6.81
N GLU A 69 8.88 14.58 -7.12
CA GLU A 69 8.20 15.61 -6.35
C GLU A 69 6.72 15.64 -6.73
N LEU A 70 5.86 15.23 -5.80
CA LEU A 70 4.42 15.35 -5.97
C LEU A 70 3.98 16.79 -5.69
N ASP A 71 3.15 17.33 -6.58
CA ASP A 71 2.45 18.59 -6.34
C ASP A 71 1.35 18.44 -5.27
N GLY A 72 0.65 19.54 -4.96
CA GLY A 72 -0.41 19.51 -3.95
C GLY A 72 -1.53 18.50 -4.24
N VAL A 73 -1.86 18.29 -5.51
CA VAL A 73 -2.90 17.34 -5.94
C VAL A 73 -2.39 15.90 -5.77
N GLY A 74 -1.16 15.63 -6.19
CA GLY A 74 -0.51 14.32 -6.02
C GLY A 74 -0.37 13.94 -4.56
N ARG A 75 -0.02 14.89 -3.68
CA ARG A 75 0.07 14.64 -2.23
C ARG A 75 -1.28 14.36 -1.59
N MET A 76 -2.33 15.09 -1.99
CA MET A 76 -3.70 14.81 -1.54
C MET A 76 -4.16 13.42 -1.98
N ARG A 77 -3.89 13.06 -3.24
CA ARG A 77 -4.22 11.73 -3.76
C ARG A 77 -3.46 10.62 -3.03
N ALA A 78 -2.18 10.82 -2.72
CA ALA A 78 -1.40 9.86 -1.92
C ALA A 78 -2.02 9.63 -0.53
N ALA A 79 -2.50 10.70 0.13
CA ALA A 79 -3.18 10.58 1.42
C ALA A 79 -4.49 9.76 1.32
N GLU A 80 -5.30 9.99 0.28
CA GLU A 80 -6.52 9.21 0.04
C GLU A 80 -6.22 7.73 -0.17
N LEU A 81 -5.18 7.43 -0.96
CA LEU A 81 -4.75 6.05 -1.21
C LEU A 81 -4.26 5.38 0.07
N ALA A 82 -3.51 6.09 0.92
CA ALA A 82 -3.05 5.57 2.20
C ALA A 82 -4.23 5.14 3.10
N VAL A 83 -5.32 5.92 3.12
CA VAL A 83 -6.54 5.56 3.87
C VAL A 83 -7.16 4.28 3.30
N ARG A 84 -7.29 4.17 1.98
CA ARG A 84 -7.88 2.98 1.34
C ARG A 84 -7.06 1.71 1.58
N VAL A 85 -5.74 1.80 1.54
CA VAL A 85 -4.85 0.67 1.83
C VAL A 85 -5.01 0.20 3.28
N ARG A 86 -5.12 1.11 4.26
CA ARG A 86 -5.39 0.75 5.67
C ARG A 86 -6.77 0.09 5.85
N LEU A 87 -7.79 0.56 5.13
CA LEU A 87 -9.12 -0.05 5.17
C LEU A 87 -9.08 -1.48 4.62
N LEU A 88 -8.35 -1.71 3.52
CA LEU A 88 -8.12 -3.05 2.99
C LEU A 88 -7.37 -3.94 4.01
N ALA A 89 -6.32 -3.43 4.66
CA ALA A 89 -5.58 -4.19 5.66
C ALA A 89 -6.49 -4.63 6.81
N SER A 90 -7.33 -3.71 7.29
CA SER A 90 -8.24 -3.95 8.41
C SER A 90 -9.34 -4.96 8.05
N SER A 91 -9.96 -4.83 6.86
CA SER A 91 -11.02 -5.75 6.44
C SER A 91 -10.53 -7.18 6.27
N ARG A 92 -9.30 -7.33 5.74
CA ARG A 92 -8.73 -8.65 5.50
C ARG A 92 -8.29 -9.34 6.79
N PHE A 93 -7.73 -8.59 7.74
CA PHE A 93 -7.36 -9.11 9.05
C PHE A 93 -8.60 -9.47 9.90
N ALA A 94 -9.68 -8.69 9.79
CA ALA A 94 -10.94 -8.97 10.48
C ALA A 94 -11.64 -10.22 9.94
N GLY A 95 -11.71 -10.40 8.61
CA GLY A 95 -12.36 -11.56 8.01
C GLY A 95 -11.67 -12.89 8.35
N GLU A 96 -10.36 -12.88 8.56
CA GLU A 96 -9.62 -14.10 8.95
C GLU A 96 -9.81 -14.46 10.43
N ALA A 97 -10.03 -13.48 11.31
CA ALA A 97 -10.33 -13.75 12.72
C ALA A 97 -11.71 -14.43 12.93
N GLU A 98 -12.64 -14.25 11.99
CA GLU A 98 -13.94 -14.91 12.00
C GLU A 98 -13.87 -16.34 11.42
N ASP A 99 -13.00 -16.60 10.43
CA ASP A 99 -12.83 -17.93 9.82
C ASP A 99 -12.08 -18.93 10.73
N ASP A 100 -11.25 -18.43 11.66
CA ASP A 100 -10.49 -19.25 12.62
C ASP A 100 -11.24 -19.55 13.95
N ALA A 101 -12.47 -19.05 14.12
CA ALA A 101 -13.30 -19.16 15.35
C ALA A 101 -14.38 -20.25 15.28
#